data_AF-A0A662DEK1-F1
#
_entry.id   AF-A0A662DEK1-F1
#
_cell.length_a   1.000
_cell.length_b   1.000
_cell.length_c   1.000
_cell.angle_alpha   90.00
_cell.angle_beta   90.00
_cell.angle_gamma   90.00
#
_symmetry.space_group_name_H-M   'P 1'
#
loop_
_entity.id
_entity.type
_entity.pdbx_description
1 polymer ?
#
loop_
_entity_poly.entity_id
_entity_poly.type
_entity_poly.pdbx_seq_one_letter_code
_entity_poly.pdbx_strand_id
1 'polypeptide(L)'
;MKIKKMREKLTLRKDIRIGKLVLCIILLWVGSFVAQAQEAEEGLVPTLKIEEAKPSSDYFGLEIKWSIEKDLGSGISAKITYMDPEVYLAYVNYLAKKRNFSPQKKEEKTKEVINLLKEFLIFKVLLKHNDNPDYTKITNWKVFLVDDEGNKYSPKKFNEGKAELRRGFAGPYYGRISYLYFSKTNPDGKPILGENTRWMKIQLSQSSQTNEFKWEFFQQGKIQRSPFYFYPYLKISLVLLLIFLIFLVWITRPGKYIRNIKSI
;
A
#
# COMPACT_ATOMS: atom_id res chain seq x y z
N MET A 1 -56.58 -14.63 -35.77
CA MET A 1 -55.58 -13.62 -36.23
C MET A 1 -55.09 -12.66 -35.12
N LYS A 2 -55.95 -12.14 -34.22
CA LYS A 2 -55.56 -11.19 -33.14
C LYS A 2 -54.53 -11.73 -32.12
N ILE A 3 -54.55 -13.02 -31.79
CA ILE A 3 -53.67 -13.63 -30.77
C ILE A 3 -52.21 -13.73 -31.25
N LYS A 4 -51.98 -14.01 -32.54
CA LYS A 4 -50.64 -14.12 -33.14
C LYS A 4 -49.91 -12.76 -33.13
N LYS A 5 -50.63 -11.70 -33.51
CA LYS A 5 -50.14 -10.31 -33.49
C LYS A 5 -49.81 -9.79 -32.08
N MET A 6 -50.52 -10.29 -31.06
CA MET A 6 -50.25 -9.96 -29.64
C MET A 6 -49.01 -10.69 -29.11
N ARG A 7 -48.79 -11.95 -29.48
CA ARG A 7 -47.57 -12.71 -29.12
C ARG A 7 -46.33 -12.10 -29.75
N GLU A 8 -46.38 -11.75 -31.03
CA GLU A 8 -45.26 -11.11 -31.75
C GLU A 8 -44.90 -9.74 -31.15
N LYS A 9 -45.88 -8.94 -30.72
CA LYS A 9 -45.63 -7.67 -30.00
C LYS A 9 -44.99 -7.88 -28.63
N LEU A 10 -45.32 -8.96 -27.93
CA LEU A 10 -44.79 -9.28 -26.60
C LEU A 10 -43.37 -9.83 -26.65
N THR A 11 -43.02 -10.60 -27.69
CA THR A 11 -41.64 -11.06 -27.94
C THR A 11 -40.75 -9.87 -28.31
N LEU A 12 -41.20 -9.03 -29.25
CA LEU A 12 -40.42 -7.86 -29.69
C LEU A 12 -40.12 -6.88 -28.55
N ARG A 13 -41.07 -6.65 -27.63
CA ARG A 13 -40.85 -5.78 -26.45
C ARG A 13 -39.90 -6.38 -25.42
N LYS A 14 -39.83 -7.70 -25.30
CA LYS A 14 -38.85 -8.37 -24.42
C LYS A 14 -37.45 -8.25 -25.01
N ASP A 15 -37.30 -8.48 -26.30
CA ASP A 15 -36.01 -8.45 -26.99
C ASP A 15 -35.37 -7.05 -26.97
N ILE A 16 -36.18 -6.00 -27.14
CA ILE A 16 -35.72 -4.59 -27.04
C ILE A 16 -35.27 -4.24 -25.60
N ARG A 17 -35.95 -4.75 -24.57
CA ARG A 17 -35.53 -4.53 -23.17
C ARG A 17 -34.24 -5.28 -22.85
N ILE A 18 -34.03 -6.46 -23.45
CA ILE A 18 -32.84 -7.28 -23.28
C ILE A 18 -31.63 -6.62 -23.95
N GLY A 19 -31.77 -6.14 -25.19
CA GLY A 19 -30.70 -5.43 -25.89
C GLY A 19 -30.18 -4.20 -25.13
N LYS A 20 -31.07 -3.44 -24.49
CA LYS A 20 -30.70 -2.29 -23.64
C LYS A 20 -29.94 -2.71 -22.39
N LEU A 21 -30.32 -3.82 -21.76
CA LEU A 21 -29.68 -4.30 -20.54
C LEU A 21 -28.27 -4.86 -20.84
N VAL A 22 -28.10 -5.55 -21.97
CA VAL A 22 -26.78 -6.01 -22.46
C VAL A 22 -25.88 -4.82 -22.80
N LEU A 23 -26.42 -3.79 -23.46
CA LEU A 23 -25.67 -2.56 -23.76
C LEU A 23 -25.20 -1.85 -22.48
N CYS A 24 -26.04 -1.74 -21.45
CA CYS A 24 -25.66 -1.16 -20.16
C CYS A 24 -24.55 -1.97 -19.46
N ILE A 25 -24.59 -3.30 -19.53
CA ILE A 25 -23.53 -4.16 -18.98
C ILE A 25 -22.22 -3.96 -19.74
N ILE A 26 -22.26 -3.89 -21.07
CA ILE A 26 -21.08 -3.60 -21.90
C ILE A 26 -20.51 -2.22 -21.58
N LEU A 27 -21.35 -1.19 -21.41
CA LEU A 27 -20.91 0.16 -21.06
C LEU A 27 -20.29 0.22 -19.65
N LEU A 28 -20.87 -0.48 -18.67
CA LEU A 28 -20.28 -0.64 -17.33
C LEU A 28 -18.94 -1.41 -17.38
N TRP A 29 -18.83 -2.38 -18.28
CA TRP A 29 -17.61 -3.16 -18.52
C TRP A 29 -16.48 -2.33 -19.15
N VAL A 30 -16.77 -1.58 -20.22
CA VAL A 30 -15.81 -0.67 -20.87
C VAL A 30 -15.38 0.45 -19.93
N GLY A 31 -16.32 1.03 -19.17
CA GLY A 31 -16.01 2.06 -18.16
C GLY A 31 -15.10 1.55 -17.04
N SER A 32 -15.24 0.27 -16.63
CA SER A 32 -14.38 -0.35 -15.63
C SER A 32 -12.98 -0.69 -16.17
N PHE A 33 -12.86 -0.99 -17.46
CA PHE A 33 -11.59 -1.30 -18.12
C PHE A 33 -10.69 -0.06 -18.27
N VAL A 34 -11.29 1.10 -18.58
CA VAL A 34 -10.55 2.38 -18.68
C VAL A 34 -10.05 2.84 -17.32
N ALA A 35 -10.80 2.58 -16.24
CA ALA A 35 -10.37 2.91 -14.88
C ALA A 35 -9.17 2.07 -14.39
N GLN A 36 -9.01 0.83 -14.87
CA GLN A 36 -7.93 -0.06 -14.45
C GLN A 36 -6.64 0.06 -15.27
N ALA A 37 -6.70 0.61 -16.49
CA ALA A 37 -5.50 0.83 -17.31
C ALA A 37 -4.58 1.94 -16.77
N GLN A 38 -5.04 2.69 -15.77
CA GLN A 38 -4.32 3.82 -15.19
C GLN A 38 -3.76 3.55 -13.78
N GLU A 39 -4.02 2.37 -13.20
CA GLU A 39 -3.26 1.86 -12.05
C GLU A 39 -1.97 1.19 -12.55
N ALA A 40 -1.13 1.95 -13.25
CA ALA A 40 0.28 1.59 -13.28
C ALA A 40 0.76 1.68 -11.83
N GLU A 41 1.32 0.59 -11.28
CA GLU A 41 2.06 0.66 -10.02
C GLU A 41 3.23 1.61 -10.23
N GLU A 42 2.98 2.91 -10.03
CA GLU A 42 4.02 3.92 -9.89
C GLU A 42 4.80 3.52 -8.63
N GLY A 43 6.01 2.99 -8.83
CA GLY A 43 6.92 2.72 -7.73
C GLY A 43 7.15 3.99 -6.88
N LEU A 44 7.79 3.84 -5.72
CA LEU A 44 7.93 4.96 -4.81
C LEU A 44 8.73 6.10 -5.46
N VAL A 45 8.21 7.33 -5.35
CA VAL A 45 8.89 8.55 -5.81
C VAL A 45 9.33 9.32 -4.56
N PRO A 46 10.62 9.33 -4.23
CA PRO A 46 11.11 10.02 -3.03
C PRO A 46 11.12 11.53 -3.22
N THR A 47 10.79 12.27 -2.17
CA THR A 47 10.89 13.73 -2.15
C THR A 47 12.35 14.13 -1.93
N LEU A 48 13.08 14.42 -3.00
CA LEU A 48 14.51 14.75 -2.93
C LEU A 48 14.75 16.15 -2.36
N LYS A 49 13.92 17.12 -2.80
CA LYS A 49 13.95 18.52 -2.38
C LYS A 49 12.82 18.82 -1.39
N ILE A 50 13.19 19.20 -0.18
CA ILE A 50 12.24 19.42 0.92
C ILE A 50 11.32 20.62 0.63
N GLU A 51 11.80 21.60 -0.14
CA GLU A 51 11.04 22.79 -0.54
C GLU A 51 9.83 22.43 -1.44
N GLU A 52 9.91 21.29 -2.13
CA GLU A 52 8.83 20.77 -2.98
C GLU A 52 7.86 19.88 -2.19
N ALA A 53 8.19 19.53 -0.94
CA ALA A 53 7.37 18.67 -0.10
C ALA A 53 6.07 19.38 0.31
N LYS A 54 4.94 18.89 -0.21
CA LYS A 54 3.63 19.38 0.18
C LYS A 54 3.10 18.57 1.35
N PRO A 55 2.84 19.17 2.52
CA PRO A 55 2.40 18.41 3.67
C PRO A 55 0.99 17.85 3.46
N SER A 56 0.87 16.53 3.32
CA SER A 56 -0.41 15.84 3.25
C SER A 56 -1.13 15.82 4.62
N SER A 57 -2.46 15.74 4.59
CA SER A 57 -3.27 15.46 5.78
C SER A 57 -3.39 13.96 6.07
N ASP A 58 -3.06 13.10 5.11
CA ASP A 58 -3.13 11.65 5.22
C ASP A 58 -1.80 11.05 5.70
N TYR A 59 -1.46 11.32 6.96
CA TYR A 59 -0.24 10.75 7.56
C TYR A 59 -0.25 9.21 7.54
N PHE A 60 -1.40 8.57 7.78
CA PHE A 60 -1.44 7.11 7.91
C PHE A 60 -1.34 6.40 6.57
N GLY A 61 -1.97 6.91 5.50
CA GLY A 61 -1.79 6.39 4.15
C GLY A 61 -0.34 6.51 3.70
N LEU A 62 0.29 7.66 3.94
CA LEU A 62 1.72 7.87 3.67
C LEU A 62 2.62 6.96 4.52
N GLU A 63 2.35 6.80 5.82
CA GLU A 63 3.10 5.90 6.68
C GLU A 63 3.01 4.46 6.14
N ILE A 64 1.82 3.98 5.76
CA ILE A 64 1.65 2.64 5.18
C ILE A 64 2.44 2.50 3.88
N LYS A 65 2.31 3.46 2.94
CA LYS A 65 3.03 3.47 1.66
C LYS A 65 4.54 3.35 1.83
N TRP A 66 5.10 4.03 2.82
CA TRP A 66 6.54 4.11 3.05
C TRP A 66 7.05 3.11 4.09
N SER A 67 6.21 2.20 4.59
CA SER A 67 6.58 1.20 5.59
C SER A 67 6.78 -0.19 5.01
N ILE A 68 7.75 -0.90 5.58
CA ILE A 68 7.95 -2.32 5.35
C ILE A 68 7.88 -3.01 6.71
N GLU A 69 7.02 -4.01 6.83
CA GLU A 69 6.87 -4.83 8.02
C GLU A 69 7.37 -6.26 7.74
N LYS A 70 8.15 -6.81 8.67
CA LYS A 70 8.68 -8.17 8.60
C LYS A 70 8.67 -8.83 9.98
N ASP A 71 8.39 -10.12 9.98
CA ASP A 71 8.74 -11.02 11.08
C ASP A 71 10.24 -11.34 10.97
N LEU A 72 10.96 -11.18 12.08
CA LEU A 72 12.40 -11.43 12.16
C LEU A 72 12.72 -12.77 12.83
N GLY A 73 11.70 -13.56 13.17
CA GLY A 73 11.82 -14.79 13.93
C GLY A 73 11.83 -14.57 15.44
N SER A 74 11.69 -15.67 16.19
CA SER A 74 11.76 -15.67 17.66
C SER A 74 10.78 -14.71 18.35
N GLY A 75 9.62 -14.47 17.73
CA GLY A 75 8.61 -13.55 18.27
C GLY A 75 8.94 -12.06 18.10
N ILE A 76 9.97 -11.72 17.31
CA ILE A 76 10.34 -10.35 16.97
C ILE A 76 9.70 -9.95 15.65
N SER A 77 9.03 -8.80 15.61
CA SER A 77 8.64 -8.17 14.35
C SER A 77 9.10 -6.73 14.29
N ALA A 78 9.36 -6.26 13.08
CA ALA A 78 9.86 -4.93 12.82
C ALA A 78 9.04 -4.26 11.71
N LYS A 79 8.61 -3.03 11.95
CA LYS A 79 8.07 -2.13 10.93
C LYS A 79 9.03 -0.97 10.79
N ILE A 80 9.63 -0.79 9.61
CA ILE A 80 10.49 0.34 9.31
C ILE A 80 9.80 1.24 8.30
N THR A 81 9.69 2.52 8.62
CA THR A 81 9.14 3.56 7.75
C THR A 81 10.28 4.48 7.33
N TYR A 82 10.52 4.65 6.03
CA TYR A 82 11.31 5.78 5.57
C TYR A 82 10.50 7.05 5.77
N MET A 83 10.99 7.96 6.60
CA MET A 83 10.34 9.22 6.88
C MET A 83 10.69 10.21 5.77
N ASP A 84 10.19 9.93 4.56
CA ASP A 84 10.24 10.84 3.43
C ASP A 84 9.76 12.24 3.87
N PRO A 85 10.32 13.35 3.33
CA PRO A 85 9.89 14.69 3.71
C PRO A 85 8.37 14.88 3.76
N GLU A 86 7.63 14.31 2.82
CA GLU A 86 6.16 14.37 2.82
C GLU A 86 5.55 13.66 4.05
N VAL A 87 6.04 12.45 4.36
CA VAL A 87 5.60 11.64 5.50
C VAL A 87 5.87 12.35 6.82
N TYR A 88 7.06 12.93 6.99
CA TYR A 88 7.44 13.59 8.24
C TYR A 88 6.65 14.89 8.44
N LEU A 89 6.45 15.68 7.39
CA LEU A 89 5.62 16.89 7.50
C LEU A 89 4.15 16.55 7.78
N ALA A 90 3.61 15.50 7.15
CA ALA A 90 2.29 14.97 7.48
C ALA A 90 2.20 14.50 8.95
N TYR A 91 3.26 13.89 9.47
CA TYR A 91 3.34 13.50 10.89
C TYR A 91 3.28 14.70 11.84
N VAL A 92 3.98 15.80 11.52
CA VAL A 92 3.92 17.03 12.32
C VAL A 92 2.50 17.60 12.33
N ASN A 93 1.83 17.63 11.17
CA ASN A 93 0.42 18.04 11.08
C ASN A 93 -0.50 17.16 11.93
N TYR A 94 -0.32 15.83 11.85
CA TYR A 94 -1.08 14.88 12.66
C TYR A 94 -0.88 15.13 14.17
N LEU A 95 0.36 15.33 14.61
CA LEU A 95 0.66 15.63 16.01
C LEU A 95 0.07 16.97 16.45
N ALA A 96 0.16 18.01 15.61
CA ALA A 96 -0.41 19.31 15.89
C ALA A 96 -1.92 19.22 16.12
N LYS A 97 -2.63 18.45 15.30
CA LYS A 97 -4.07 18.18 15.48
C LYS A 97 -4.36 17.34 16.72
N LYS A 98 -3.60 16.26 16.94
CA LYS A 98 -3.82 15.34 18.08
C LYS A 98 -3.56 16.00 19.44
N ARG A 99 -2.57 16.89 19.52
CA ARG A 99 -2.11 17.53 20.76
C ARG A 99 -2.51 19.00 20.86
N ASN A 100 -3.37 19.49 19.97
CA ASN A 100 -3.83 20.88 19.91
C ASN A 100 -2.67 21.89 20.01
N PHE A 101 -1.66 21.75 19.13
CA PHE A 101 -0.56 22.72 19.09
C PHE A 101 -1.07 24.10 18.68
N SER A 102 -0.53 25.15 19.31
CA SER A 102 -0.69 26.51 18.81
C SER A 102 -0.04 26.66 17.42
N PRO A 103 -0.48 27.63 16.59
CA PRO A 103 0.14 27.89 15.29
C PRO A 103 1.65 28.11 15.37
N GLN A 104 2.12 28.86 16.37
CA GLN A 104 3.54 29.11 16.62
C GLN A 104 4.31 27.81 16.90
N LYS A 105 3.79 26.97 17.81
CA LYS A 105 4.42 25.69 18.14
C LYS A 105 4.47 24.73 16.95
N LYS A 106 3.43 24.74 16.10
CA LYS A 106 3.42 23.98 14.86
C LYS A 106 4.51 24.46 13.90
N GLU A 107 4.66 25.77 13.75
CA GLU A 107 5.69 26.37 12.90
C GLU A 107 7.11 26.05 13.39
N GLU A 108 7.37 26.21 14.70
CA GLU A 108 8.63 25.85 15.34
C GLU A 108 8.98 24.37 15.09
N LYS A 109 8.02 23.46 15.31
CA LYS A 109 8.24 22.03 15.05
C LYS A 109 8.44 21.70 13.59
N THR A 110 7.78 22.42 12.69
CA THR A 110 7.99 22.27 11.24
C THR A 110 9.41 22.69 10.86
N LYS A 111 9.88 23.83 11.37
CA LYS A 111 11.26 24.32 11.13
C LYS A 111 12.32 23.34 11.67
N GLU A 112 12.13 22.82 12.88
CA GLU A 112 13.00 21.81 13.49
C GLU A 112 13.12 20.56 12.59
N VAL A 113 11.99 20.07 12.09
CA VAL A 113 11.94 18.89 11.20
C VAL A 113 12.59 19.17 9.85
N ILE A 114 12.35 20.34 9.24
CA ILE A 114 12.99 20.71 7.97
C ILE A 114 14.52 20.73 8.10
N ASN A 115 15.04 21.29 9.20
CA ASN A 115 16.49 21.30 9.44
C ASN A 115 17.05 19.88 9.55
N LEU A 116 16.35 18.99 10.26
CA LEU A 116 16.75 17.58 10.34
C LEU A 116 16.75 16.88 8.98
N LEU A 117 15.73 17.11 8.15
CA LEU A 117 15.60 16.50 6.82
C LEU A 117 16.63 17.01 5.81
N LYS A 118 17.18 18.22 6.02
CA LYS A 118 18.27 18.76 5.20
C LYS A 118 19.55 17.96 5.38
N GLU A 119 19.82 17.52 6.60
CA GLU A 119 21.06 16.83 6.97
C GLU A 119 20.94 15.31 6.91
N PHE A 120 19.74 14.76 7.19
CA PHE A 120 19.57 13.33 7.43
C PHE A 120 18.47 12.68 6.58
N LEU A 121 18.74 11.44 6.17
CA LEU A 121 17.71 10.45 5.85
C LEU A 121 17.24 9.82 7.16
N ILE A 122 15.93 9.83 7.42
CA ILE A 122 15.37 9.42 8.71
C ILE A 122 14.49 8.19 8.53
N PHE A 123 14.67 7.21 9.41
CA PHE A 123 13.85 6.01 9.45
C PHE A 123 13.23 5.84 10.82
N LYS A 124 11.90 5.67 10.85
CA LYS A 124 11.16 5.30 12.05
C LYS A 124 11.09 3.78 12.12
N VAL A 125 11.61 3.20 13.19
CA VAL A 125 11.62 1.76 13.43
C VAL A 125 10.70 1.45 14.59
N LEU A 126 9.71 0.58 14.39
CA LEU A 126 8.93 -0.03 15.45
C LEU A 126 9.36 -1.48 15.57
N LEU A 127 10.07 -1.81 16.64
CA LEU A 127 10.34 -3.20 17.03
C LEU A 127 9.27 -3.66 18.02
N LYS A 128 8.78 -4.88 17.81
CA LYS A 128 7.81 -5.54 18.67
C LYS A 128 8.36 -6.88 19.11
N HIS A 129 8.08 -7.27 20.34
CA HIS A 129 8.31 -8.61 20.85
C HIS A 129 7.16 -8.98 21.80
N ASN A 130 6.75 -10.24 21.83
CA ASN A 130 5.61 -10.69 22.65
C ASN A 130 5.85 -10.43 24.15
N ASP A 131 6.97 -10.91 24.70
CA ASP A 131 7.12 -10.97 26.16
C ASP A 131 8.34 -10.23 26.76
N ASN A 132 9.35 -9.88 25.95
CA ASN A 132 10.59 -9.30 26.46
C ASN A 132 10.92 -7.96 25.79
N PRO A 133 10.93 -6.84 26.55
CA PRO A 133 11.19 -5.51 26.02
C PRO A 133 12.65 -5.26 25.62
N ASP A 134 13.61 -6.11 26.01
CA ASP A 134 15.02 -5.95 25.63
C ASP A 134 15.26 -6.29 24.15
N TYR A 135 14.48 -7.20 23.56
CA TYR A 135 14.54 -7.47 22.12
C TYR A 135 14.01 -6.31 21.26
N THR A 136 13.32 -5.35 21.89
CA THR A 136 12.82 -4.14 21.21
C THR A 136 13.82 -2.99 21.17
N LYS A 137 14.98 -3.12 21.81
CA LYS A 137 16.08 -2.13 21.78
C LYS A 137 16.78 -2.15 20.43
N ILE A 138 16.79 -1.03 19.71
CA ILE A 138 17.45 -0.97 18.39
C ILE A 138 18.98 -1.00 18.51
N THR A 139 19.51 -0.57 19.66
CA THR A 139 20.94 -0.59 19.98
C THR A 139 21.52 -2.00 20.10
N ASN A 140 20.66 -3.01 20.28
CA ASN A 140 21.06 -4.42 20.25
C ASN A 140 21.20 -4.98 18.83
N TRP A 141 20.93 -4.17 17.80
CA TRP A 141 20.99 -4.55 16.40
C TRP A 141 22.10 -3.79 15.68
N LYS A 142 22.77 -4.48 14.75
CA LYS A 142 23.67 -3.84 13.80
C LYS A 142 22.83 -3.32 12.64
N VAL A 143 22.86 -2.01 12.42
CA VAL A 143 22.00 -1.36 11.42
C VAL A 143 22.83 -0.66 10.36
N PHE A 144 22.49 -0.90 9.09
CA PHE A 144 23.08 -0.21 7.95
C PHE A 144 22.01 0.25 6.97
N LEU A 145 22.20 1.44 6.43
CA LEU A 145 21.57 1.86 5.17
C LEU A 145 22.46 1.38 4.03
N VAL A 146 21.87 0.77 3.02
CA VAL A 146 22.57 0.32 1.81
C VAL A 146 21.90 0.96 0.60
N ASP A 147 22.70 1.65 -0.21
CA ASP A 147 22.25 2.27 -1.46
C ASP A 147 22.24 1.26 -2.63
N ASP A 148 21.79 1.70 -3.80
CA ASP A 148 21.68 0.85 -4.99
C ASP A 148 23.00 0.55 -5.71
N GLU A 149 24.10 1.13 -5.22
CA GLU A 149 25.48 0.80 -5.58
C GLU A 149 26.08 -0.25 -4.62
N GLY A 150 25.41 -0.53 -3.50
CA GLY A 150 25.84 -1.51 -2.50
C GLY A 150 26.70 -0.94 -1.37
N ASN A 151 26.89 0.39 -1.32
CA ASN A 151 27.64 1.05 -0.26
C ASN A 151 26.85 0.99 1.05
N LYS A 152 27.55 0.76 2.17
CA LYS A 152 26.93 0.65 3.50
C LYS A 152 27.23 1.87 4.36
N TYR A 153 26.19 2.42 4.96
CA TYR A 153 26.26 3.60 5.80
C TYR A 153 25.75 3.27 7.20
N SER A 154 26.53 3.64 8.22
CA SER A 154 26.10 3.54 9.62
C SER A 154 25.26 4.76 10.00
N PRO A 155 24.27 4.60 10.90
CA PRO A 155 23.53 5.74 11.42
C PRO A 155 24.46 6.68 12.21
N LYS A 156 24.23 7.99 12.07
CA LYS A 156 24.98 9.04 12.79
C LYS A 156 24.46 9.24 14.20
N LYS A 157 23.17 9.02 14.41
CA LYS A 157 22.52 9.12 15.73
C LYS A 157 21.30 8.20 15.80
N PHE A 158 20.94 7.86 17.04
CA PHE A 158 19.76 7.10 17.40
C PHE A 158 18.93 7.91 18.39
N ASN A 159 17.61 7.91 18.23
CA ASN A 159 16.69 8.35 19.27
C ASN A 159 15.76 7.20 19.61
N GLU A 160 16.00 6.55 20.75
CA GLU A 160 15.26 5.39 21.20
C GLU A 160 14.19 5.78 22.22
N GLY A 161 12.94 5.41 21.95
CA GLY A 161 11.83 5.60 22.87
C GLY A 161 11.78 4.56 23.99
N LYS A 162 10.76 4.67 24.86
CA LYS A 162 10.48 3.65 25.88
C LYS A 162 9.74 2.47 25.27
N ALA A 163 9.95 1.27 25.81
CA ALA A 163 9.10 0.13 25.50
C ALA A 163 7.74 0.32 26.17
N GLU A 164 6.67 0.10 25.40
CA GLU A 164 5.29 0.21 25.85
C GLU A 164 4.58 -1.13 25.60
N LEU A 165 3.86 -1.61 26.62
CA LEU A 165 2.95 -2.74 26.43
C LEU A 165 1.74 -2.26 25.63
N ARG A 166 1.49 -2.92 24.50
CA ARG A 166 0.39 -2.61 23.58
C ARG A 166 -0.40 -3.88 23.29
N ARG A 167 -1.64 -3.72 22.84
CA ARG A 167 -2.48 -4.84 22.42
C ARG A 167 -2.64 -4.80 20.91
N GLY A 168 -2.18 -5.84 20.23
CA GLY A 168 -2.39 -6.07 18.80
C GLY A 168 -3.47 -7.11 18.55
N PHE A 169 -3.73 -7.39 17.28
CA PHE A 169 -4.68 -8.43 16.88
C PHE A 169 -4.27 -9.83 17.38
N ALA A 170 -2.97 -10.11 17.39
CA ALA A 170 -2.40 -11.39 17.84
C ALA A 170 -2.21 -11.49 19.37
N GLY A 171 -2.56 -10.46 20.13
CA GLY A 171 -2.38 -10.42 21.58
C GLY A 171 -1.53 -9.24 22.07
N PRO A 172 -1.18 -9.23 23.38
CA PRO A 172 -0.28 -8.23 23.94
C PRO A 172 1.14 -8.37 23.37
N TYR A 173 1.83 -7.24 23.21
CA TYR A 173 3.24 -7.19 22.82
C TYR A 173 3.91 -5.95 23.41
N TYR A 174 5.20 -6.03 23.66
CA TYR A 174 6.05 -4.86 23.91
C TYR A 174 6.44 -4.24 22.59
N GLY A 175 6.13 -2.95 22.39
CA GLY A 175 6.55 -2.17 21.24
C GLY A 175 7.47 -1.04 21.64
N ARG A 176 8.55 -0.81 20.88
CA ARG A 176 9.44 0.34 21.04
C ARG A 176 9.64 1.03 19.71
N ILE A 177 9.45 2.34 19.70
CA ILE A 177 9.72 3.19 18.53
C ILE A 177 11.11 3.81 18.68
N SER A 178 11.91 3.70 17.63
CA SER A 178 13.23 4.33 17.52
C SER A 178 13.34 5.10 16.22
N TYR A 179 14.13 6.17 16.20
CA TYR A 179 14.46 6.93 15.01
C TYR A 179 15.95 6.78 14.69
N LEU A 180 16.23 6.40 13.45
CA LEU A 180 17.56 6.27 12.88
C LEU A 180 17.82 7.43 11.95
N TYR A 181 19.01 8.01 12.04
CA TYR A 181 19.40 9.16 11.22
C TYR A 181 20.68 8.82 10.47
N PHE A 182 20.59 8.75 9.15
CA PHE A 182 21.73 8.54 8.26
C PHE A 182 22.07 9.86 7.58
N SER A 183 23.35 10.09 7.28
CA SER A 183 23.75 11.25 6.49
C SER A 183 23.00 11.27 5.16
N LYS A 184 22.63 12.44 4.64
CA LYS A 184 22.03 12.55 3.31
C LYS A 184 23.05 12.39 2.18
N THR A 185 24.33 12.62 2.50
CA THR A 185 25.47 12.48 1.59
C THR A 185 26.45 11.40 2.05
N ASN A 186 27.12 10.79 1.08
CA ASN A 186 28.24 9.88 1.30
C ASN A 186 29.54 10.65 1.66
N PRO A 187 30.64 9.98 2.02
CA PRO A 187 31.92 10.63 2.34
C PRO A 187 32.50 11.50 1.22
N ASP A 188 32.19 11.19 -0.04
CA ASP A 188 32.61 11.95 -1.22
C ASP A 188 31.72 13.17 -1.51
N GLY A 189 30.72 13.44 -0.65
CA GLY A 189 29.79 14.55 -0.80
C GLY A 189 28.62 14.31 -1.77
N LYS A 190 28.52 13.12 -2.38
CA LYS A 190 27.40 12.76 -3.27
C LYS A 190 26.16 12.38 -2.46
N PRO A 191 24.93 12.67 -2.94
CA PRO A 191 23.71 12.26 -2.25
C PRO A 191 23.58 10.73 -2.23
N ILE A 192 23.21 10.17 -1.08
CA ILE A 192 22.92 8.72 -0.94
C ILE A 192 21.62 8.36 -1.66
N LEU A 193 20.66 9.27 -1.63
CA LEU A 193 19.38 9.15 -2.33
C LEU A 193 19.25 10.33 -3.30
N GLY A 194 19.31 10.04 -4.60
CA GLY A 194 19.23 11.02 -5.68
C GLY A 194 18.26 10.61 -6.78
N GLU A 195 18.20 11.43 -7.84
CA GLU A 195 17.26 11.24 -8.96
C GLU A 195 17.46 9.94 -9.73
N ASN A 196 18.64 9.32 -9.64
CA ASN A 196 19.01 8.07 -10.33
C ASN A 196 19.00 6.84 -9.41
N THR A 197 18.72 7.03 -8.11
CA THR A 197 18.71 5.92 -7.14
C THR A 197 17.53 5.01 -7.43
N ARG A 198 17.81 3.73 -7.67
CA ARG A 198 16.78 2.72 -8.04
C ARG A 198 16.15 2.06 -6.82
N TRP A 199 16.91 1.93 -5.74
CA TRP A 199 16.42 1.36 -4.50
C TRP A 199 17.32 1.78 -3.34
N MET A 200 16.80 1.62 -2.13
CA MET A 200 17.62 1.65 -0.91
C MET A 200 17.11 0.58 0.04
N LYS A 201 17.95 0.13 0.98
CA LYS A 201 17.50 -0.80 2.02
C LYS A 201 18.11 -0.54 3.37
N ILE A 202 17.36 -0.85 4.42
CA ILE A 202 17.90 -1.00 5.77
C ILE A 202 18.23 -2.47 5.99
N GLN A 203 19.49 -2.76 6.34
CA GLN A 203 19.91 -4.04 6.88
C GLN A 203 19.87 -3.98 8.40
N LEU A 204 19.09 -4.87 9.01
CA LEU A 204 18.99 -5.05 10.45
C LEU A 204 19.54 -6.43 10.80
N SER A 205 20.65 -6.47 11.53
CA SER A 205 21.31 -7.74 11.86
C SER A 205 21.38 -7.94 13.37
N GLN A 206 21.08 -9.14 13.83
CA GLN A 206 21.28 -9.57 15.21
C GLN A 206 21.83 -10.99 15.19
N SER A 207 22.91 -11.22 15.93
CA SER A 207 23.64 -12.50 15.91
C SER A 207 24.04 -12.89 14.48
N SER A 208 23.62 -14.05 13.98
CA SER A 208 23.93 -14.54 12.62
C SER A 208 22.87 -14.18 11.58
N GLN A 209 21.74 -13.59 11.97
CA GLN A 209 20.64 -13.30 11.07
C GLN A 209 20.69 -11.85 10.58
N THR A 210 20.54 -11.66 9.27
CA THR A 210 20.47 -10.35 8.61
C THR A 210 19.13 -10.23 7.91
N ASN A 211 18.35 -9.23 8.31
CA ASN A 211 17.04 -8.92 7.73
C ASN A 211 17.11 -7.64 6.90
N GLU A 212 16.47 -7.62 5.73
CA GLU A 212 16.53 -6.50 4.80
C GLU A 212 15.16 -5.86 4.58
N PHE A 213 15.07 -4.54 4.65
CA PHE A 213 13.87 -3.74 4.39
C PHE A 213 14.18 -2.86 3.18
N LYS A 214 13.63 -3.17 2.00
CA LYS A 214 14.02 -2.56 0.72
C LYS A 214 12.90 -1.72 0.13
N TRP A 215 13.18 -0.45 -0.14
CA TRP A 215 12.32 0.45 -0.92
C TRP A 215 12.82 0.48 -2.36
N GLU A 216 11.93 0.22 -3.31
CA GLU A 216 12.21 0.31 -4.74
C GLU A 216 11.61 1.60 -5.30
N PHE A 217 12.43 2.37 -6.00
CA PHE A 217 12.06 3.65 -6.60
C PHE A 217 11.81 3.48 -8.08
N PHE A 218 10.76 4.13 -8.59
CA PHE A 218 10.42 4.02 -10.01
C PHE A 218 11.41 4.82 -10.87
N GLN A 219 12.08 4.13 -11.79
CA GLN A 219 12.83 4.74 -12.88
C GLN A 219 12.33 4.15 -14.20
N GLN A 220 12.07 5.01 -15.18
CA GLN A 220 11.63 4.66 -16.52
C GLN A 220 12.49 3.50 -17.09
N GLY A 221 11.83 2.40 -17.49
CA GLY A 221 12.49 1.36 -18.30
C GLY A 221 12.36 -0.09 -17.85
N LYS A 222 11.48 -0.45 -16.90
CA LYS A 222 11.15 -1.87 -16.64
C LYS A 222 9.70 -2.18 -16.95
N ILE A 223 9.50 -2.82 -18.10
CA ILE A 223 8.30 -3.59 -18.43
C ILE A 223 8.16 -4.67 -17.34
N GLN A 224 7.15 -4.50 -16.47
CA GLN A 224 6.85 -5.43 -15.39
C GLN A 224 6.51 -6.82 -15.93
N ARG A 225 7.09 -7.85 -15.30
CA ARG A 225 6.40 -9.12 -15.09
C ARG A 225 6.19 -9.25 -13.59
N SER A 226 5.05 -8.74 -13.08
CA SER A 226 4.61 -9.01 -11.71
C SER A 226 3.68 -10.23 -11.69
N PRO A 227 3.58 -10.98 -10.58
CA PRO A 227 2.74 -12.17 -10.46
C PRO A 227 1.24 -11.86 -10.28
N PHE A 228 0.82 -10.59 -10.38
CA PHE A 228 -0.57 -10.16 -10.18
C PHE A 228 -1.52 -10.47 -11.35
N TYR A 229 -1.07 -11.22 -12.36
CA TYR A 229 -1.91 -11.80 -13.42
C TYR A 229 -2.98 -12.79 -12.92
N PHE A 230 -3.32 -12.85 -11.63
CA PHE A 230 -4.37 -13.74 -11.13
C PHE A 230 -5.67 -12.99 -10.77
N TYR A 231 -5.57 -11.78 -10.22
CA TYR A 231 -6.74 -11.03 -9.74
C TYR A 231 -7.70 -10.54 -10.84
N PRO A 232 -7.24 -10.00 -12.00
CA PRO A 232 -8.14 -9.65 -13.08
C PRO A 232 -8.76 -10.90 -13.72
N TYR A 233 -8.01 -12.01 -13.81
CA TYR A 233 -8.52 -13.27 -14.37
C TYR A 233 -9.57 -13.93 -13.47
N LEU A 234 -9.41 -13.83 -12.15
CA LEU A 234 -10.37 -14.35 -11.18
C LEU A 234 -11.68 -13.54 -11.17
N LYS A 235 -11.59 -12.21 -11.36
CA LYS A 235 -12.78 -11.36 -11.59
C LYS A 235 -13.46 -11.72 -12.92
N ILE A 236 -12.70 -11.89 -13.99
CA ILE A 236 -13.22 -12.31 -15.30
C ILE A 236 -13.88 -13.70 -15.21
N SER A 237 -13.27 -14.66 -14.51
CA SER A 237 -13.83 -16.01 -14.36
C SER A 237 -15.12 -16.00 -13.54
N LEU A 238 -15.21 -15.18 -12.48
CA LEU A 238 -16.43 -15.01 -11.68
C LEU A 238 -17.57 -14.37 -12.49
N VAL A 239 -17.26 -13.40 -13.35
CA VAL A 239 -18.26 -12.76 -14.21
C VAL A 239 -18.72 -13.71 -15.31
N LEU A 240 -17.80 -14.46 -15.93
CA LEU A 240 -18.14 -15.51 -16.91
C LEU A 240 -18.99 -16.62 -16.26
N LEU A 241 -18.67 -17.02 -15.02
CA LEU A 241 -19.46 -17.96 -14.24
C LEU A 241 -20.88 -17.43 -14.00
N LEU A 242 -21.03 -16.14 -13.65
CA LEU A 242 -22.33 -15.51 -13.44
C LEU A 242 -23.16 -15.48 -14.74
N ILE A 243 -22.54 -15.12 -15.87
CA ILE A 243 -23.18 -15.16 -17.19
C ILE A 243 -23.62 -16.59 -17.52
N PHE A 244 -22.75 -17.58 -17.29
CA PHE A 244 -23.05 -18.98 -17.54
C PHE A 244 -24.19 -19.49 -16.66
N LEU A 245 -24.24 -19.12 -15.37
CA LEU A 245 -25.32 -19.45 -14.44
C LEU A 245 -26.66 -18.84 -14.88
N ILE A 246 -26.65 -17.57 -15.32
CA ILE A 246 -27.85 -16.92 -15.87
C ILE A 246 -28.35 -17.67 -17.12
N PHE A 247 -27.42 -18.11 -17.99
CA PHE A 247 -27.75 -18.88 -19.18
C PHE A 247 -28.29 -20.28 -18.85
N LEU A 248 -27.69 -20.96 -17.87
CA LEU A 248 -28.13 -22.27 -17.36
C LEU A 248 -29.54 -22.20 -16.78
N VAL A 249 -29.83 -21.20 -15.93
CA VAL A 249 -31.18 -20.95 -15.38
C VAL A 249 -32.19 -20.67 -16.49
N TRP A 250 -31.76 -20.10 -17.62
CA TRP A 250 -32.62 -19.84 -18.78
C TRP A 250 -32.94 -21.11 -19.56
N ILE A 251 -31.96 -22.01 -19.76
CA ILE A 251 -32.13 -23.32 -20.42
C ILE A 251 -32.94 -24.28 -19.54
N THR A 252 -32.69 -24.30 -18.22
CA THR A 252 -33.35 -25.22 -17.28
C THR A 252 -34.69 -24.71 -16.76
N ARG A 253 -35.15 -23.52 -17.17
CA ARG A 253 -36.51 -23.05 -16.85
C ARG A 253 -37.53 -24.13 -17.26
N PRO A 254 -38.28 -24.72 -16.32
CA PRO A 254 -39.32 -25.70 -16.63
C PRO A 254 -40.54 -24.96 -17.19
N GLY A 255 -40.39 -24.40 -18.38
CA GLY A 255 -41.35 -23.50 -19.01
C GLY A 255 -42.23 -24.16 -20.06
N LYS A 256 -42.18 -25.49 -20.23
CA LYS A 256 -43.04 -26.22 -21.18
C LYS A 256 -43.58 -27.58 -20.72
N TYR A 257 -43.04 -28.22 -19.68
CA TYR A 257 -43.52 -29.55 -19.26
C TYR A 257 -44.66 -29.56 -18.22
N ILE A 258 -44.87 -28.46 -17.47
CA ILE A 258 -45.89 -28.44 -16.39
C ILE A 258 -47.29 -28.04 -16.88
N ARG A 259 -47.44 -27.53 -18.11
CA ARG A 259 -48.77 -27.14 -18.64
C ARG A 259 -49.54 -28.21 -19.40
N ASN A 260 -48.94 -29.36 -19.71
CA ASN A 260 -49.64 -30.45 -20.43
C ASN A 260 -50.12 -31.60 -19.52
N ILE A 261 -49.99 -31.48 -18.19
CA ILE A 261 -50.47 -32.52 -17.25
C ILE A 261 -51.86 -32.18 -16.66
N LYS A 262 -52.45 -31.02 -17.03
CA LYS A 262 -53.81 -30.62 -16.59
C LYS A 262 -54.86 -30.66 -17.71
N SER A 263 -54.69 -31.54 -18.68
CA SER A 263 -55.76 -31.92 -19.61
C SER A 263 -55.80 -33.44 -19.78
N ILE A 264 -56.14 -34.13 -18.70
CA ILE A 264 -56.87 -35.40 -18.72
C ILE A 264 -58.08 -35.16 -17.82
#